data_AF-A0A520SFA5-F1
#
_entry.id   AF-A0A520SFA5-F1
#
_cell.length_a   1.000
_cell.length_b   1.000
_cell.length_c   1.000
_cell.angle_alpha   90.00
_cell.angle_beta   90.00
_cell.angle_gamma   90.00
#
_symmetry.space_group_name_H-M   'P 1'
#
loop_
_entity.id
_entity.type
_entity.pdbx_description
1 polymer ?
#
loop_
_entity_poly.entity_id
_entity_poly.type
_entity_poly.pdbx_seq_one_letter_code
_entity_poly.pdbx_strand_id
1 'polypeptide(L)'
;MKKPPSKTDLRDRLQRQTAAFLSSGGKVEELAVGESAYDRNETPPPAPLFDARRSERTPLNDVVAVLEARRAAKRGRTKVVRGRTPKKRRQVVYDDFGEPLRVVWVEE
;
A
#
# COMPACT_ATOMS: atom_id res chain seq x y z
N MET A 1 -0.20 -2.74 -34.42
CA MET A 1 0.73 -3.03 -33.31
C MET A 1 0.47 -4.44 -32.79
N LYS A 2 1.50 -5.27 -32.63
CA LYS A 2 1.35 -6.59 -31.98
C LYS A 2 1.14 -6.36 -30.48
N LYS A 3 0.05 -6.87 -29.92
CA LYS A 3 -0.21 -6.78 -28.48
C LYS A 3 0.89 -7.56 -27.75
N PRO A 4 1.47 -6.99 -26.67
CA PRO A 4 2.37 -7.77 -25.83
C PRO A 4 1.60 -8.94 -25.21
N PRO A 5 2.29 -10.06 -24.92
CA PRO A 5 1.66 -11.22 -24.30
C PRO A 5 1.07 -10.83 -22.94
N SER A 6 -0.14 -11.33 -22.66
CA SER A 6 -0.79 -11.17 -21.39
C SER A 6 -0.17 -12.08 -20.32
N LYS A 7 -0.50 -11.84 -19.05
CA LYS A 7 -0.03 -12.70 -17.94
C LYS A 7 -0.54 -14.14 -18.07
N THR A 8 -1.70 -14.36 -18.69
CA THR A 8 -2.23 -15.70 -19.00
C THR A 8 -1.40 -16.35 -20.10
N ASP A 9 -1.10 -15.62 -21.19
CA ASP A 9 -0.27 -16.16 -22.29
C ASP A 9 1.13 -16.58 -21.80
N LEU A 10 1.71 -15.81 -20.88
CA LEU A 10 2.99 -16.13 -20.26
C LEU A 10 2.92 -17.38 -19.38
N ARG A 11 1.83 -17.59 -18.62
CA ARG A 11 1.62 -18.81 -17.82
C ARG A 11 1.48 -20.03 -18.71
N ASP A 12 0.64 -19.94 -19.74
CA ASP A 12 0.41 -21.05 -20.66
C ASP A 12 1.70 -21.42 -21.40
N ARG A 13 2.50 -20.42 -21.76
CA ARG A 13 3.83 -20.63 -22.35
C ARG A 13 4.75 -21.37 -21.38
N LEU A 14 4.84 -20.93 -20.13
CA LEU A 14 5.70 -21.55 -19.12
C LEU A 14 5.25 -23.00 -18.86
N GLN A 15 3.95 -23.25 -18.73
CA GLN A 15 3.40 -24.59 -18.56
C GLN A 15 3.75 -25.52 -19.73
N ARG A 16 3.63 -25.04 -20.98
CA ARG A 16 4.05 -25.82 -22.17
C ARG A 16 5.55 -26.14 -22.15
N GLN A 17 6.38 -25.18 -21.74
CA GLN A 17 7.84 -25.39 -21.65
C GLN A 17 8.19 -26.41 -20.56
N THR A 18 7.56 -26.32 -19.39
CA THR A 18 7.74 -27.31 -18.31
C THR A 18 7.29 -28.70 -18.74
N ALA A 19 6.12 -28.82 -19.38
CA ALA A 19 5.62 -30.10 -19.88
C ALA A 19 6.56 -30.72 -20.93
N ALA A 20 7.06 -29.91 -21.86
CA ALA A 20 8.03 -30.35 -22.86
C ALA A 20 9.32 -30.87 -22.19
N PHE A 21 9.88 -30.14 -21.24
CA PHE A 21 11.08 -30.53 -20.49
C PHE A 21 10.91 -31.86 -19.75
N LEU A 22 9.77 -32.04 -19.08
CA LEU A 22 9.43 -33.29 -18.40
C LEU A 22 9.26 -34.45 -19.41
N SER A 23 8.60 -34.19 -20.53
CA SER A 23 8.37 -35.22 -21.57
C SER A 23 9.66 -35.67 -22.27
N SER A 24 10.66 -34.80 -22.36
CA SER A 24 11.99 -35.16 -22.88
C SER A 24 12.86 -35.93 -21.88
N GLY A 25 12.33 -36.28 -20.70
CA GLY A 25 13.05 -36.99 -19.65
C GLY A 25 13.82 -36.07 -18.70
N GLY A 26 13.57 -34.76 -18.74
CA GLY A 26 14.12 -33.79 -17.79
C GLY A 26 13.60 -34.06 -16.38
N LYS A 27 14.45 -33.82 -15.38
CA LYS A 27 14.12 -33.98 -13.96
C LYS A 27 14.09 -32.62 -13.29
N VAL A 28 13.16 -32.45 -12.36
CA VAL A 28 13.07 -31.25 -11.53
C VAL A 28 13.59 -31.63 -10.15
N GLU A 29 14.58 -30.88 -9.68
CA GLU A 29 15.17 -31.05 -8.35
C GLU A 29 14.44 -30.13 -7.37
N GLU A 30 14.11 -30.67 -6.21
CA GLU A 30 13.52 -29.92 -5.09
C GLU A 30 14.63 -29.58 -4.10
N LEU A 31 14.87 -28.29 -3.90
CA LEU A 31 15.91 -27.77 -3.02
C LEU A 31 15.29 -27.14 -1.77
N ALA A 32 15.98 -27.24 -0.63
CA ALA A 32 15.49 -26.67 0.61
C ALA A 32 15.52 -25.14 0.57
N VAL A 33 14.57 -24.50 1.26
CA VAL A 33 14.55 -23.03 1.37
C VAL A 33 15.81 -22.57 2.10
N GLY A 34 16.57 -21.67 1.46
CA GLY A 34 17.81 -21.10 2.02
C GLY A 34 19.08 -21.86 1.65
N GLU A 35 18.97 -22.97 0.91
CA GLU A 35 20.11 -23.64 0.32
C GLU A 35 20.67 -22.80 -0.85
N SER A 36 21.96 -22.49 -0.80
CA SER A 36 22.63 -21.82 -1.92
C SER A 36 22.98 -22.84 -2.99
N ALA A 37 22.75 -22.50 -4.26
CA ALA A 37 23.22 -23.32 -5.38
C ALA A 37 24.75 -23.32 -5.54
N TYR A 38 25.48 -22.60 -4.69
CA TYR A 38 26.93 -22.47 -4.71
C TYR A 38 27.52 -23.05 -3.44
N ASP A 39 28.68 -23.71 -3.57
CA ASP A 39 29.44 -24.19 -2.43
C ASP A 39 30.04 -23.04 -1.61
N ARG A 40 30.38 -23.31 -0.35
CA ARG A 40 30.90 -22.29 0.59
C ARG A 40 32.19 -21.60 0.10
N ASN A 41 32.95 -22.25 -0.77
CA ASN A 41 34.21 -21.76 -1.33
C ASN A 41 34.05 -21.19 -2.75
N GLU A 42 32.86 -21.30 -3.33
CA GLU A 42 32.57 -20.76 -4.66
C GLU A 42 32.09 -19.32 -4.56
N THR A 43 32.60 -18.46 -5.44
CA THR A 43 32.10 -17.10 -5.56
C THR A 43 30.94 -17.11 -6.56
N PRO A 44 29.71 -16.72 -6.15
CA PRO A 44 28.60 -16.62 -7.08
C PRO A 44 28.94 -15.64 -8.21
N PRO A 45 28.45 -15.88 -9.45
CA PRO A 45 28.58 -14.90 -10.52
C PRO A 45 27.91 -13.59 -10.09
N PRO A 46 28.40 -12.44 -10.56
CA PRO A 46 27.77 -11.16 -10.27
C PRO A 46 26.31 -11.23 -10.71
N ALA A 47 25.40 -10.80 -9.81
CA ALA A 47 23.98 -10.80 -10.11
C ALA A 47 23.75 -10.08 -11.45
N PRO A 48 22.93 -10.65 -12.36
CA PRO A 48 22.65 -9.98 -13.61
C PRO A 48 22.07 -8.61 -13.27
N LEU A 49 22.72 -7.55 -13.76
CA LEU A 49 22.09 -6.24 -13.72
C LEU A 49 20.77 -6.39 -14.47
N PHE A 50 19.65 -6.18 -13.77
CA PHE A 50 18.32 -6.14 -14.38
C PHE A 50 18.21 -4.89 -15.25
N ASP A 51 18.99 -4.84 -16.33
CA ASP A 51 19.01 -3.76 -17.29
C ASP A 51 17.92 -4.04 -18.33
N ALA A 52 16.69 -4.13 -17.84
CA ALA A 52 15.55 -4.19 -18.72
C ALA A 52 15.54 -2.88 -19.52
N ARG A 53 15.67 -2.98 -20.86
CA ARG A 53 15.60 -1.82 -21.74
C ARG A 53 14.40 -0.96 -21.34
N ARG A 54 14.66 0.31 -21.03
CA ARG A 54 13.64 1.27 -20.61
C ARG A 54 12.54 1.28 -21.67
N SER A 55 11.37 0.75 -21.31
CA SER A 55 10.22 0.76 -22.21
C SER A 55 9.71 2.18 -22.34
N GLU A 56 9.44 2.60 -23.57
CA GLU A 56 8.71 3.83 -23.83
C GLU A 56 7.29 3.66 -23.28
N ARG A 57 6.96 4.45 -22.25
CA ARG A 57 5.63 4.47 -21.64
C ARG A 57 4.93 5.75 -22.08
N THR A 58 3.70 5.61 -22.55
CA THR A 58 2.83 6.77 -22.75
C THR A 58 2.42 7.32 -21.38
N PRO A 59 2.75 8.58 -21.04
CA PRO A 59 2.29 9.17 -19.79
C PRO A 59 0.77 9.32 -19.84
N LEU A 60 0.08 8.75 -18.84
CA LEU A 60 -1.39 8.83 -18.70
C LEU A 60 -1.78 9.72 -17.53
N ASN A 61 -0.99 10.77 -17.27
CA ASN A 61 -1.15 11.66 -16.12
C ASN A 61 -2.56 12.30 -16.10
N ASP A 62 -3.08 12.68 -17.26
CA ASP A 62 -4.41 13.29 -17.39
C ASP A 62 -5.52 12.31 -16.97
N VAL A 63 -5.40 11.03 -17.37
CA VAL A 63 -6.35 9.98 -17.00
C VAL A 63 -6.32 9.72 -15.48
N VAL A 64 -5.11 9.71 -14.91
CA VAL A 64 -4.93 9.56 -13.45
C VAL A 64 -5.56 10.75 -12.72
N ALA A 65 -5.31 11.98 -13.17
CA ALA A 65 -5.89 13.19 -12.58
C ALA A 65 -7.43 13.16 -12.60
N VAL A 66 -8.04 12.73 -13.71
CA VAL A 66 -9.50 12.56 -13.82
C VAL A 66 -10.03 11.50 -12.85
N LEU A 67 -9.32 10.38 -12.70
CA LEU A 67 -9.70 9.32 -11.75
C LEU A 67 -9.61 9.79 -10.30
N GLU A 68 -8.57 10.56 -9.95
CA GLU A 68 -8.41 11.14 -8.62
C GLU A 68 -9.48 12.18 -8.31
N ALA A 69 -9.78 13.09 -9.24
CA ALA A 69 -10.88 14.06 -9.09
C ALA A 69 -12.22 13.35 -8.83
N ARG A 70 -12.50 12.26 -9.57
CA ARG A 70 -13.70 11.44 -9.36
C ARG A 70 -13.71 10.78 -7.98
N ARG A 71 -12.57 10.30 -7.48
CA ARG A 71 -12.47 9.70 -6.13
C ARG A 71 -12.61 10.75 -5.04
N ALA A 72 -12.04 11.93 -5.23
CA ALA A 72 -12.15 13.06 -4.30
C ALA A 72 -13.60 13.53 -4.18
N ALA A 73 -14.34 13.64 -5.29
CA ALA A 73 -15.76 13.97 -5.28
C ALA A 73 -16.63 12.94 -4.55
N LYS A 74 -16.22 11.66 -4.54
CA LYS A 74 -16.91 10.58 -3.81
C LYS A 74 -16.53 10.49 -2.33
N ARG A 75 -15.39 11.04 -1.92
CA ARG A 75 -15.04 11.15 -0.50
C ARG A 75 -15.98 12.18 0.11
N GLY A 76 -17.00 11.70 0.82
CA GLY A 76 -17.93 12.57 1.53
C GLY A 76 -17.15 13.58 2.38
N ARG A 77 -17.55 14.86 2.31
CA ARG A 77 -16.92 15.94 3.08
C ARG A 77 -16.82 15.46 4.52
N THR A 78 -15.61 15.34 5.05
CA THR A 78 -15.39 15.10 6.47
C THR A 78 -16.26 16.10 7.20
N LYS A 79 -17.19 15.61 8.03
CA LYS A 79 -18.13 16.47 8.76
C LYS A 79 -17.27 17.52 9.46
N VAL A 80 -17.38 18.78 9.06
CA VAL A 80 -16.73 19.87 9.78
C VAL A 80 -17.26 19.74 11.19
N VAL A 81 -16.41 19.29 12.11
CA VAL A 81 -16.75 19.23 13.53
C VAL A 81 -16.93 20.68 13.91
N ARG A 82 -18.18 21.14 13.94
CA ARG A 82 -18.51 22.49 14.43
C ARG A 82 -17.83 22.60 15.79
N GLY A 83 -16.97 23.60 15.93
CA GLY A 83 -16.29 23.90 17.18
C GLY A 83 -17.30 23.84 18.31
N ARG A 84 -16.95 23.11 19.38
CA ARG A 84 -17.80 22.91 20.54
C ARG A 84 -18.27 24.29 21.01
N THR A 85 -19.58 24.52 21.06
CA THR A 85 -20.13 25.72 21.70
C THR A 85 -19.58 25.79 23.13
N PRO A 86 -19.18 26.97 23.62
CA PRO A 86 -18.63 27.10 24.97
C PRO A 86 -19.67 26.60 25.96
N LYS A 87 -19.29 25.57 26.74
CA LYS A 87 -20.20 24.94 27.70
C LYS A 87 -20.20 25.78 28.97
N LYS A 88 -21.36 26.30 29.37
CA LYS A 88 -21.54 26.89 30.70
C LYS A 88 -21.19 25.84 31.75
N ARG A 89 -20.22 26.14 32.61
CA ARG A 89 -19.85 25.30 33.75
C ARG A 89 -20.36 25.92 35.05
N ARG A 90 -20.84 25.08 35.98
CA ARG A 90 -21.22 25.51 37.33
C ARG A 90 -19.96 25.67 38.15
N GLN A 91 -19.66 26.88 38.57
CA GLN A 91 -18.58 27.19 39.50
C GLN A 91 -19.18 27.52 40.87
N VAL A 92 -18.75 26.80 41.90
CA VAL A 92 -19.12 27.10 43.29
C VAL A 92 -18.17 28.19 43.79
N VAL A 93 -18.74 29.25 44.36
CA VAL A 93 -18.01 30.34 45.02
C VAL A 93 -17.98 30.02 46.51
N TYR A 94 -16.77 30.02 47.07
CA TYR A 94 -16.51 29.73 48.47
C TYR A 94 -16.12 31.00 49.22
N ASP A 95 -16.51 31.11 50.49
CA ASP A 95 -16.10 32.19 51.39
C ASP A 95 -14.64 32.03 51.86
N ASP A 96 -14.09 33.01 52.58
CA ASP A 96 -12.73 33.01 53.13
C ASP A 96 -12.46 31.85 54.11
N PHE A 97 -13.54 31.22 54.62
CA PHE A 97 -13.49 30.00 55.44
C PHE A 97 -13.79 28.70 54.67
N GLY A 98 -13.96 28.76 53.35
CA GLY A 98 -14.14 27.59 52.48
C GLY A 98 -15.57 27.04 52.41
N GLU A 99 -16.55 27.71 53.00
CA GLU A 99 -17.96 27.31 52.93
C GLU A 99 -18.59 27.73 51.58
N PRO A 100 -19.42 26.88 50.94
CA PRO A 100 -20.01 27.18 49.64
C PRO A 100 -21.13 28.22 49.77
N LEU A 101 -20.89 29.44 49.28
CA LEU A 101 -21.85 30.53 49.34
C LEU A 101 -22.92 30.41 48.24
N ARG A 102 -22.50 30.19 46.99
CA ARG A 102 -23.41 30.12 45.83
C ARG A 102 -22.80 29.44 44.62
N VAL A 103 -23.65 29.03 43.69
CA VAL A 103 -23.23 28.43 42.41
C VAL A 103 -23.54 29.40 41.26
N VAL A 104 -22.51 29.76 40.50
CA VAL A 104 -22.61 30.66 39.33
C VAL A 104 -22.32 29.88 38.06
N TRP A 105 -23.01 30.20 36.97
CA TRP A 105 -22.73 29.64 35.65
C TRP A 105 -21.71 30.53 34.93
N VAL A 106 -20.54 29.96 34.59
CA VAL A 106 -19.47 30.67 33.87
C VAL A 106 -19.35 30.09 32.46
N GLU A 107 -19.30 30.97 31.47
CA GLU A 107 -18.97 30.62 30.07
C GLU A 107 -17.45 30.66 29.90
N GLU A 108 -16.88 29.63 29.28
CA GLU A 108 -15.45 29.55 28.93
C GLU A 108 -15.19 30.19 27.56
#